data_AF-A0A920N7N6-F1
#
_entry.id   AF-A0A920N7N6-F1
#
_cell.length_a   1.000
_cell.length_b   1.000
_cell.length_c   1.000
_cell.angle_alpha   90.00
_cell.angle_beta   90.00
_cell.angle_gamma   90.00
#
_symmetry.space_group_name_H-M   'P 1'
#
loop_
_entity.id
_entity.type
_entity.pdbx_description
1 polymer ?
#
loop_
_entity_poly.entity_id
_entity_poly.type
_entity_poly.pdbx_seq_one_letter_code
_entity_poly.pdbx_strand_id
1 'polypeptide(L)'
;MADISLPAVASRRILIRLLVNSQFLTELVLKHPDYLRRLTESRRLAEVRSRDEFLTDLRLAACEAESDAIDAIRRTQRWELLRIAACDCFGLMDLRRITLQLSLLADATIQAVLEVATEGVARSVSGSGVPLTVVALGKLGGEELNYSSDIDLLFLSDSPDAGTLKIAQQLVRELGRMTGEGFLYRVDMRLRPWGRSGPWWRTSPPTENTWKRTLPRGKLQSWSRPGSSPGPVGRRPSVG
;
A
#
# COMPACT_ATOMS: atom_id res chain seq x y z
N MET A 1 9.25 34.08 7.41
CA MET A 1 9.66 32.69 7.08
C MET A 1 10.84 32.33 7.98
N ALA A 2 10.59 31.78 9.17
CA ALA A 2 11.66 31.41 10.10
C ALA A 2 12.15 30.00 9.78
N ASP A 3 13.47 29.83 9.67
CA ASP A 3 14.11 28.56 9.42
C ASP A 3 14.19 27.72 10.69
N ILE A 4 13.25 26.80 10.89
CA ILE A 4 13.26 25.90 12.05
C ILE A 4 13.88 24.59 11.60
N SER A 5 15.22 24.56 11.54
CA SER A 5 15.94 23.30 11.71
C SER A 5 15.83 22.92 13.20
N LEU A 6 15.46 21.67 13.49
CA LEU A 6 15.42 21.22 14.87
C LEU A 6 16.86 21.10 15.41
N PRO A 7 17.22 21.78 16.52
CA PRO A 7 18.59 21.72 17.05
C PRO A 7 18.99 20.28 17.39
N ALA A 8 20.29 19.95 17.35
CA ALA A 8 20.84 18.59 17.54
C ALA A 8 20.39 17.81 18.80
N VAL A 9 19.75 18.49 19.75
CA VAL A 9 19.09 17.91 20.94
C VAL A 9 17.76 17.23 20.59
N ALA A 10 16.99 17.81 19.67
CA ALA A 10 15.75 17.24 19.15
C ALA A 10 16.02 15.97 18.33
N SER A 11 17.05 15.96 17.48
CA SER A 11 17.48 14.77 16.74
C SER A 11 17.87 13.61 17.67
N ARG A 12 18.56 13.90 18.78
CA ARG A 12 18.93 12.89 19.80
C ARG A 12 17.71 12.34 20.54
N ARG A 13 16.75 13.19 20.92
CA ARG A 13 15.49 12.73 21.54
C ARG A 13 14.66 11.89 20.58
N ILE A 14 14.66 12.25 19.29
CA ILE A 14 13.96 11.49 18.26
C ILE A 14 14.57 10.09 18.13
N LEU A 15 15.90 10.03 18.02
CA LEU A 15 16.63 8.78 17.93
C LEU A 15 16.38 7.88 19.15
N ILE A 16 16.51 8.40 20.37
CA ILE A 16 16.29 7.61 21.60
C ILE A 16 14.86 7.05 21.64
N ARG A 17 13.84 7.85 21.32
CA ARG A 17 12.46 7.33 21.31
C ARG A 17 12.23 6.29 20.22
N LEU A 18 12.76 6.49 19.01
CA LEU A 18 12.63 5.51 17.93
C LEU A 18 13.34 4.19 18.27
N LEU A 19 14.58 4.28 18.77
CA LEU A 19 15.41 3.14 19.13
C LEU A 19 14.82 2.32 20.29
N VAL A 20 14.27 3.00 21.30
CA VAL A 20 13.69 2.32 22.47
C VAL A 20 12.34 1.67 22.15
N ASN A 21 11.56 2.23 21.22
CA ASN A 21 10.19 1.75 20.96
C ASN A 21 10.06 0.76 19.80
N SER A 22 11.03 0.69 18.86
CA SER A 22 10.90 -0.22 17.72
C SER A 22 12.23 -0.67 17.13
N GLN A 23 12.47 -1.99 17.17
CA GLN A 23 13.56 -2.63 16.45
C GLN A 23 13.46 -2.40 14.93
N PHE A 24 12.26 -2.45 14.37
CA PHE A 24 12.05 -2.20 12.94
C PHE A 24 12.48 -0.79 12.52
N LEU A 25 12.10 0.24 13.30
CA LEU A 25 12.50 1.62 13.00
C LEU A 25 14.01 1.83 13.19
N THR A 26 14.60 1.12 14.17
CA THR A 26 16.05 1.10 14.39
C THR A 26 16.79 0.57 13.17
N GLU A 27 16.43 -0.63 12.71
CA GLU A 27 17.03 -1.25 11.52
C GLU A 27 16.85 -0.36 10.29
N LEU A 28 15.70 0.31 10.18
CA LEU A 28 15.42 1.20 9.06
C LEU A 28 16.32 2.43 9.03
N VAL A 29 16.52 3.11 10.17
CA VAL A 29 17.40 4.27 10.26
C VAL A 29 18.87 3.89 10.11
N LEU A 30 19.28 2.72 10.65
CA LEU A 30 20.65 2.22 10.47
C LEU A 30 20.97 1.93 9.00
N LYS A 31 19.99 1.39 8.28
CA LYS A 31 20.13 1.08 6.86
C LYS A 31 20.05 2.31 5.96
N HIS A 32 19.24 3.30 6.34
CA HIS A 32 19.04 4.55 5.60
C HIS A 32 19.29 5.77 6.51
N PRO A 33 20.56 6.11 6.80
CA PRO A 33 20.90 7.19 7.73
C PRO A 33 20.32 8.56 7.33
N ASP A 34 20.14 8.80 6.03
CA ASP A 34 19.53 10.04 5.51
C ASP A 34 18.09 10.24 5.98
N TYR A 35 17.39 9.17 6.36
CA TYR A 35 16.04 9.28 6.90
C TYR A 35 16.02 10.03 8.24
N LEU A 36 17.06 9.89 9.06
CA LEU A 36 17.15 10.65 10.31
C LEU A 36 17.22 12.15 10.01
N ARG A 37 18.06 12.54 9.04
CA ARG A 37 18.19 13.93 8.61
C ARG A 37 16.84 14.47 8.13
N ARG A 38 16.18 13.75 7.21
CA ARG A 38 14.85 14.12 6.70
C ARG A 38 13.80 14.23 7.80
N LEU A 39 13.80 13.33 8.79
CA LEU A 39 12.88 13.41 9.93
C LEU A 39 13.12 14.71 10.71
N THR A 40 14.37 15.06 10.98
CA THR A 40 14.72 16.22 11.81
C THR A 40 14.53 17.57 11.10
N GLU A 41 14.62 17.58 9.77
CA GLU A 41 14.45 18.79 8.95
C GLU A 41 13.00 18.98 8.50
N SER A 42 12.17 17.94 8.59
CA SER A 42 10.77 18.02 8.15
C SER A 42 9.94 18.91 9.08
N ARG A 43 9.40 19.98 8.52
CA ARG A 43 8.51 20.91 9.23
C ARG A 43 7.04 20.50 9.23
N ARG A 44 6.70 19.44 8.48
CA ARG A 44 5.33 18.97 8.27
C ARG A 44 5.20 17.47 8.50
N LEU A 45 5.96 16.94 9.46
CA LEU A 45 5.91 15.51 9.82
C LEU A 45 4.49 15.00 10.08
N ALA A 46 3.71 15.79 10.82
CA ALA A 46 2.35 15.46 11.26
C ALA A 46 1.25 15.79 10.22
N GLU A 47 1.62 16.17 9.00
CA GLU A 47 0.65 16.42 7.93
C GLU A 47 0.03 15.09 7.45
N VAL A 48 -1.30 15.08 7.35
CA VAL A 48 -2.06 13.93 6.85
C VAL A 48 -2.00 13.98 5.32
N ARG A 49 -1.38 12.99 4.72
CA ARG A 49 -1.24 12.90 3.26
C ARG A 49 -2.42 12.14 2.65
N SER A 50 -2.88 12.60 1.50
CA SER A 50 -3.88 11.91 0.69
C SER A 50 -3.27 10.69 -0.01
N ARG A 51 -4.14 9.78 -0.47
CA ARG A 51 -3.76 8.64 -1.32
C ARG A 51 -2.99 9.08 -2.56
N ASP A 52 -3.45 10.14 -3.21
CA ASP A 52 -2.89 10.59 -4.50
C ASP A 52 -1.50 11.20 -4.32
N GLU A 53 -1.24 11.87 -3.20
CA GLU A 53 0.11 12.34 -2.85
C GLU A 53 1.07 11.16 -2.65
N PHE A 54 0.67 10.12 -1.92
CA PHE A 54 1.48 8.92 -1.78
C PHE A 54 1.73 8.26 -3.14
N LEU A 55 0.69 8.11 -3.95
CA LEU A 55 0.79 7.46 -5.25
C LEU A 55 1.70 8.23 -6.20
N THR A 56 1.66 9.57 -6.16
CA THR A 56 2.51 10.44 -6.97
C THR A 56 3.98 10.21 -6.63
N ASP A 57 4.34 10.21 -5.34
CA ASP A 57 5.73 9.97 -4.92
C ASP A 57 6.22 8.56 -5.28
N LEU A 58 5.35 7.55 -5.14
CA LEU A 58 5.67 6.16 -5.46
C LEU A 58 5.87 5.97 -6.97
N ARG A 59 5.06 6.62 -7.81
CA ARG A 59 5.22 6.62 -9.27
C ARG A 59 6.50 7.34 -9.69
N LEU A 60 6.78 8.51 -9.12
CA LEU A 60 8.03 9.23 -9.36
C LEU A 60 9.25 8.34 -9.05
N ALA A 61 9.26 7.72 -7.87
CA ALA A 61 10.33 6.81 -7.48
C ALA A 61 10.48 5.61 -8.43
N ALA A 62 9.37 5.05 -8.91
CA ALA A 62 9.39 3.95 -9.88
C ALA A 62 9.92 4.39 -11.25
N CYS A 63 9.53 5.57 -11.72
CA CYS A 63 9.96 6.14 -13.01
C CYS A 63 11.45 6.53 -13.02
N GLU A 64 11.95 7.07 -11.91
CA GLU A 64 13.35 7.49 -11.76
C GLU A 64 14.29 6.33 -11.41
N ALA A 65 13.77 5.11 -11.22
CA ALA A 65 14.58 3.97 -10.85
C ALA A 65 15.50 3.52 -11.99
N GLU A 66 16.81 3.53 -11.75
CA GLU A 66 17.81 3.02 -12.70
C GLU A 66 17.76 1.49 -12.88
N SER A 67 17.18 0.76 -11.93
CA SER A 67 17.18 -0.71 -11.89
C SER A 67 15.83 -1.32 -11.50
N ASP A 68 15.64 -1.67 -10.22
CA ASP A 68 14.42 -2.30 -9.72
C ASP A 68 13.43 -1.22 -9.23
N ALA A 69 12.43 -0.92 -10.07
CA ALA A 69 11.37 0.03 -9.76
C ALA A 69 10.61 -0.35 -8.48
N ILE A 70 10.47 -1.65 -8.17
CA ILE A 70 9.80 -2.10 -6.94
C ILE A 70 10.68 -1.83 -5.72
N ASP A 71 12.01 -1.94 -5.82
CA ASP A 71 12.91 -1.53 -4.72
C ASP A 71 12.89 -0.02 -4.50
N ALA A 72 12.71 0.79 -5.55
CA ALA A 72 12.49 2.23 -5.40
C ALA A 72 11.17 2.54 -4.67
N ILE A 73 10.07 1.88 -5.06
CA ILE A 73 8.79 1.93 -4.34
C ILE A 73 8.96 1.52 -2.88
N ARG A 74 9.70 0.44 -2.59
CA ARG A 74 10.00 -0.03 -1.22
C ARG A 74 10.70 1.04 -0.39
N ARG A 75 11.69 1.74 -0.93
CA ARG A 75 12.39 2.82 -0.21
C ARG A 75 11.45 3.98 0.12
N THR A 76 10.65 4.43 -0.84
CA THR A 76 9.65 5.50 -0.62
C THR A 76 8.60 5.09 0.40
N GLN A 77 8.08 3.87 0.32
CA GLN A 77 7.11 3.34 1.27
C GLN A 77 7.67 3.26 2.70
N ARG A 78 8.94 2.87 2.86
CA ARG A 78 9.57 2.80 4.19
C ARG A 78 9.81 4.16 4.80
N TRP A 79 10.21 5.14 3.99
CA TRP A 79 10.29 6.51 4.45
C TRP A 79 8.95 6.98 5.03
N GLU A 80 7.83 6.70 4.36
CA GLU A 80 6.51 7.07 4.86
C GLU A 80 6.09 6.27 6.09
N LEU A 81 6.38 4.97 6.16
CA LEU A 81 6.17 4.18 7.37
C LEU A 81 6.95 4.75 8.57
N LEU A 82 8.21 5.15 8.36
CA LEU A 82 9.03 5.76 9.39
C LEU A 82 8.43 7.10 9.84
N ARG A 83 7.98 7.95 8.92
CA ARG A 83 7.34 9.22 9.24
C ARG A 83 6.07 9.01 10.08
N ILE A 84 5.21 8.07 9.66
CA ILE A 84 3.97 7.74 10.37
C ILE A 84 4.30 7.18 11.76
N ALA A 85 5.27 6.27 11.87
CA ALA A 85 5.70 5.69 13.14
C ALA A 85 6.37 6.71 14.08
N ALA A 86 7.13 7.67 13.53
CA ALA A 86 7.64 8.78 14.31
C ALA A 86 6.48 9.61 14.87
N CYS A 87 5.46 9.93 14.06
CA CYS A 87 4.29 10.66 14.52
C CYS A 87 3.54 9.92 15.64
N ASP A 88 3.41 8.60 15.54
CA ASP A 88 2.85 7.74 16.60
C ASP A 88 3.69 7.82 17.90
N CYS A 89 5.01 7.60 17.81
CA CYS A 89 5.93 7.62 18.97
C CYS A 89 6.02 8.99 19.67
N PHE A 90 5.80 10.09 18.94
CA PHE A 90 5.80 11.44 19.51
C PHE A 90 4.39 11.94 19.87
N GLY A 91 3.33 11.15 19.62
CA GLY A 91 1.95 11.53 19.89
C GLY A 91 1.46 12.69 19.01
N LEU A 92 2.00 12.83 17.79
CA LEU A 92 1.66 13.90 16.84
C LEU A 92 0.41 13.57 16.01
N MET A 93 0.01 12.30 15.97
CA MET A 93 -1.22 11.84 15.35
C MET A 93 -1.97 10.91 16.31
N ASP A 94 -3.31 10.96 16.27
CA ASP A 94 -4.14 9.99 16.99
C ASP A 94 -4.18 8.64 16.24
N LEU A 95 -4.62 7.58 16.94
CA LEU A 95 -4.68 6.23 16.39
C LEU A 95 -5.48 6.18 15.08
N ARG A 96 -6.59 6.92 14.98
CA ARG A 96 -7.45 6.93 13.79
C ARG A 96 -6.71 7.50 12.58
N ARG A 97 -5.94 8.58 12.76
CA ARG A 97 -5.10 9.16 11.71
C ARG A 97 -3.95 8.23 11.34
N ILE A 98 -3.34 7.55 12.31
CA ILE A 98 -2.29 6.56 12.05
C ILE A 98 -2.83 5.41 11.18
N THR A 99 -3.94 4.77 11.57
CA THR A 99 -4.51 3.65 10.80
C THR A 99 -4.98 4.09 9.41
N LEU A 100 -5.53 5.30 9.29
CA LEU A 100 -5.88 5.87 8.00
C LEU A 100 -4.64 6.09 7.11
N GLN A 101 -3.58 6.73 7.62
CA GLN A 101 -2.35 6.97 6.85
C GLN A 101 -1.71 5.65 6.39
N LEU A 102 -1.66 4.63 7.26
CA LEU A 102 -1.17 3.30 6.90
C LEU A 102 -1.99 2.65 5.79
N SER A 103 -3.32 2.81 5.84
CA SER A 103 -4.24 2.27 4.83
C SER A 103 -4.09 2.99 3.49
N LEU A 104 -4.01 4.32 3.50
CA LEU A 104 -3.80 5.12 2.28
C LEU A 104 -2.43 4.84 1.63
N LEU A 105 -1.39 4.66 2.45
CA LEU A 105 -0.06 4.27 1.96
C LEU A 105 -0.09 2.88 1.32
N ALA A 106 -0.76 1.91 1.95
CA ALA A 106 -0.91 0.56 1.40
C ALA A 106 -1.68 0.57 0.08
N ASP A 107 -2.78 1.33 0.00
CA ASP A 107 -3.56 1.51 -1.22
C ASP A 107 -2.71 2.08 -2.37
N ALA A 108 -2.03 3.20 -2.12
CA ALA A 108 -1.14 3.82 -3.10
C ALA A 108 -0.01 2.89 -3.54
N THR A 109 0.56 2.12 -2.60
CA THR A 109 1.60 1.12 -2.89
C THR A 109 1.08 0.00 -3.79
N ILE A 110 -0.10 -0.55 -3.49
CA ILE A 110 -0.70 -1.61 -4.31
C ILE A 110 -0.98 -1.10 -5.73
N GLN A 111 -1.50 0.12 -5.88
CA GLN A 111 -1.70 0.73 -7.20
C GLN A 111 -0.39 0.88 -7.97
N ALA A 112 0.66 1.43 -7.35
CA ALA A 112 1.95 1.64 -8.00
C ALA A 112 2.58 0.30 -8.45
N VAL A 113 2.52 -0.73 -7.61
CA VAL A 113 3.03 -2.07 -7.96
C VAL A 113 2.19 -2.70 -9.07
N LEU A 114 0.86 -2.51 -9.06
CA LEU A 114 -0.03 -3.02 -10.11
C LEU A 114 0.30 -2.38 -11.47
N GLU A 115 0.64 -1.09 -11.49
CA GLU A 115 1.07 -0.37 -12.70
C GLU A 115 2.37 -0.96 -13.24
N VAL A 116 3.41 -1.09 -12.41
CA VAL A 116 4.68 -1.70 -12.81
C VAL A 116 4.50 -3.16 -13.28
N ALA A 117 3.66 -3.94 -12.59
CA ALA A 117 3.34 -5.30 -12.99
C ALA A 117 2.62 -5.34 -14.35
N THR A 118 1.68 -4.43 -14.57
CA THR A 118 0.92 -4.31 -15.82
C THR A 118 1.84 -3.99 -16.99
N GLU A 119 2.73 -3.00 -16.84
CA GLU A 119 3.71 -2.60 -17.85
C GLU A 119 4.74 -3.72 -18.15
N GLY A 120 5.17 -4.43 -17.11
CA GLY A 120 6.04 -5.61 -17.26
C GLY A 120 5.39 -6.71 -18.09
N VAL A 121 4.11 -7.02 -17.84
CA VAL A 121 3.39 -8.05 -18.59
C VAL A 121 3.06 -7.60 -20.01
N ALA A 122 2.63 -6.35 -20.21
CA ALA A 122 2.32 -5.80 -21.53
C ALA A 122 3.50 -5.88 -22.52
N ARG A 123 4.74 -5.73 -22.03
CA ARG A 123 5.96 -5.94 -22.82
C ARG A 123 6.20 -7.40 -23.25
N SER A 124 5.64 -8.36 -22.51
CA SER A 124 5.88 -9.80 -22.71
C SER A 124 4.74 -10.56 -23.39
N VAL A 125 3.53 -10.00 -23.42
CA VAL A 125 2.33 -10.63 -23.97
C VAL A 125 1.52 -9.57 -24.74
N SER A 126 1.40 -9.74 -26.05
CA SER A 126 0.48 -8.96 -26.87
C SER A 126 -0.97 -9.35 -26.53
N GLY A 127 -1.85 -8.35 -26.33
CA GLY A 127 -3.29 -8.59 -26.21
C GLY A 127 -3.88 -8.69 -24.81
N SER A 128 -3.15 -8.37 -23.73
CA SER A 128 -3.79 -8.22 -22.42
C SER A 128 -4.62 -6.93 -22.38
N GLY A 129 -5.85 -6.96 -22.90
CA GLY A 129 -6.82 -5.86 -22.87
C GLY A 129 -7.89 -6.01 -21.79
N VAL A 130 -7.93 -7.16 -21.11
CA VAL A 130 -8.98 -7.48 -20.14
C VAL A 130 -8.81 -6.65 -18.86
N PRO A 131 -9.89 -6.05 -18.33
CA PRO A 131 -9.87 -5.34 -17.05
C PRO A 131 -9.61 -6.31 -15.89
N LEU A 132 -8.60 -5.99 -15.08
CA LEU A 132 -8.32 -6.60 -13.79
C LEU A 132 -8.73 -5.61 -12.70
N THR A 133 -9.61 -6.05 -11.82
CA THR A 133 -9.97 -5.31 -10.61
C THR A 133 -9.40 -6.02 -9.40
N VAL A 134 -8.56 -5.33 -8.64
CA VAL A 134 -8.09 -5.81 -7.33
C VAL A 134 -9.00 -5.21 -6.27
N VAL A 135 -9.32 -5.95 -5.20
CA VAL A 135 -10.21 -5.50 -4.13
C VAL A 135 -9.55 -5.78 -2.79
N ALA A 136 -9.43 -4.75 -1.94
CA ALA A 136 -9.02 -4.92 -0.55
C ALA A 136 -10.17 -5.42 0.31
N LEU A 137 -9.88 -6.38 1.17
CA LEU A 137 -10.77 -6.89 2.20
C LEU A 137 -10.17 -6.59 3.59
N GLY A 138 -10.84 -7.06 4.65
CA GLY A 138 -10.32 -6.99 6.01
C GLY A 138 -10.01 -5.56 6.47
N LYS A 139 -8.91 -5.40 7.21
CA LYS A 139 -8.48 -4.11 7.78
C LYS A 139 -8.16 -3.07 6.72
N LEU A 140 -7.60 -3.49 5.59
CA LEU A 140 -7.29 -2.57 4.49
C LEU A 140 -8.57 -2.01 3.87
N GLY A 141 -9.55 -2.87 3.58
CA GLY A 141 -10.87 -2.42 3.11
C GLY A 141 -11.62 -1.57 4.14
N GLY A 142 -11.32 -1.76 5.44
CA GLY A 142 -11.82 -0.94 6.54
C GLY A 142 -11.17 0.44 6.70
N GLU A 143 -10.07 0.74 5.99
CA GLU A 143 -9.20 1.90 6.28
C GLU A 143 -8.64 1.89 7.74
N GLU A 144 -8.47 0.69 8.30
CA GLU A 144 -8.08 0.43 9.69
C GLU A 144 -6.80 -0.44 9.77
N LEU A 145 -5.89 -0.27 8.80
CA LEU A 145 -4.63 -1.01 8.73
C LEU A 145 -3.70 -0.67 9.91
N ASN A 146 -2.92 -1.67 10.36
CA ASN A 146 -1.87 -1.50 11.37
C ASN A 146 -0.50 -1.90 10.78
N TYR A 147 0.60 -1.59 11.48
CA TYR A 147 1.98 -1.77 10.96
C TYR A 147 2.32 -3.20 10.55
N SER A 148 1.74 -4.20 11.21
CA SER A 148 2.04 -5.62 10.99
C SER A 148 0.89 -6.39 10.34
N SER A 149 -0.10 -5.69 9.79
CA SER A 149 -1.25 -6.31 9.14
C SER A 149 -0.81 -6.96 7.83
N ASP A 150 -1.26 -8.19 7.61
CA ASP A 150 -1.34 -8.75 6.27
C ASP A 150 -2.40 -7.96 5.47
N ILE A 151 -2.24 -7.88 4.15
CA ILE A 151 -3.24 -7.29 3.25
C ILE A 151 -4.06 -8.39 2.60
N ASP A 152 -5.38 -8.32 2.79
CA ASP A 152 -6.32 -9.27 2.20
C ASP A 152 -6.75 -8.78 0.81
N LEU A 153 -6.36 -9.50 -0.24
CA LEU A 153 -6.68 -9.11 -1.62
C LEU A 153 -7.56 -10.14 -2.33
N LEU A 154 -8.51 -9.63 -3.12
CA LEU A 154 -9.37 -10.40 -4.02
C LEU A 154 -9.24 -9.86 -5.45
N PHE A 155 -9.12 -10.75 -6.43
CA PHE A 155 -9.03 -10.39 -7.84
C PHE A 155 -10.35 -10.69 -8.57
N LEU A 156 -10.87 -9.70 -9.29
CA LEU A 156 -12.09 -9.78 -10.09
C LEU A 156 -11.75 -9.48 -11.55
N SER A 157 -12.31 -10.26 -12.48
CA SER A 157 -12.20 -10.04 -13.91
C SER A 157 -13.30 -10.81 -14.62
N ASP A 158 -14.05 -10.15 -15.51
CA ASP A 158 -15.20 -10.75 -16.21
C ASP A 158 -14.77 -11.76 -17.29
N SER A 159 -13.52 -11.71 -17.74
CA SER A 159 -13.01 -12.59 -18.79
C SER A 159 -11.49 -12.80 -18.67
N PRO A 160 -10.99 -13.39 -17.55
CA PRO A 160 -9.56 -13.43 -17.27
C PRO A 160 -8.81 -14.19 -18.35
N ASP A 161 -7.84 -13.53 -18.97
CA ASP A 161 -6.90 -14.14 -19.90
C ASP A 161 -5.58 -14.51 -19.21
N ALA A 162 -4.65 -15.11 -19.98
CA ALA A 162 -3.33 -15.46 -19.47
C ALA A 162 -2.53 -14.24 -18.99
N GLY A 163 -2.72 -13.07 -19.60
CA GLY A 163 -2.09 -11.82 -19.21
C GLY A 163 -2.64 -11.29 -17.88
N THR A 164 -3.96 -11.28 -17.69
CA THR A 164 -4.63 -10.92 -16.44
C THR A 164 -4.12 -11.78 -15.28
N LEU A 165 -4.03 -13.10 -15.47
CA LEU A 165 -3.51 -14.00 -14.46
C LEU A 165 -2.04 -13.71 -14.14
N LYS A 166 -1.22 -13.47 -15.18
CA LYS A 166 0.21 -13.15 -15.01
C LYS A 166 0.40 -11.84 -14.24
N ILE A 167 -0.44 -10.83 -14.46
CA ILE A 167 -0.41 -9.56 -13.73
C ILE A 167 -0.78 -9.77 -12.27
N ALA A 168 -1.85 -10.50 -11.97
CA ALA A 168 -2.25 -10.79 -10.60
C ALA A 168 -1.15 -11.56 -9.84
N GLN A 169 -0.56 -12.58 -10.46
CA GLN A 169 0.56 -13.33 -9.90
C GLN A 169 1.80 -12.45 -9.69
N GLN A 170 2.10 -11.55 -10.64
CA GLN A 170 3.20 -10.61 -10.54
C GLN A 170 2.97 -9.60 -9.41
N LEU A 171 1.77 -9.06 -9.25
CA LEU A 171 1.43 -8.17 -8.14
C LEU A 171 1.68 -8.86 -6.79
N VAL A 172 1.11 -10.05 -6.58
CA VAL A 172 1.28 -10.79 -5.33
C VAL A 172 2.75 -11.11 -5.06
N ARG A 173 3.49 -11.52 -6.11
CA ARG A 173 4.92 -11.78 -6.01
C ARG A 173 5.69 -10.53 -5.62
N GLU A 174 5.50 -9.39 -6.28
CA GLU A 174 6.28 -8.19 -6.01
C GLU A 174 5.97 -7.57 -4.63
N LEU A 175 4.72 -7.66 -4.16
CA LEU A 175 4.35 -7.25 -2.81
C LEU A 175 5.07 -8.08 -1.74
N GLY A 176 5.13 -9.41 -1.92
CA GLY A 176 5.70 -10.34 -0.95
C GLY A 176 7.19 -10.68 -1.13
N ARG A 177 7.80 -10.34 -2.28
CA ARG A 177 9.20 -10.67 -2.58
C ARG A 177 10.13 -9.98 -1.59
N MET A 178 10.98 -10.78 -0.95
CA MET A 178 12.04 -10.29 -0.07
C MET A 178 13.23 -9.84 -0.92
N THR A 179 13.69 -8.62 -0.71
CA THR A 179 14.92 -8.08 -1.31
C THR A 179 15.91 -7.62 -0.26
N GLY A 180 17.07 -7.13 -0.69
CA GLY A 180 18.01 -6.45 0.20
C GLY A 180 17.37 -5.27 0.90
N GLU A 181 16.34 -4.68 0.30
CA GLU A 181 15.49 -3.64 0.87
C GLU A 181 14.48 -4.22 1.89
N GLY A 182 13.88 -5.38 1.61
CA GLY A 182 12.86 -6.06 2.42
C GLY A 182 11.63 -6.42 1.57
N PHE A 183 10.49 -6.77 2.16
CA PHE A 183 9.22 -6.92 1.42
C PHE A 183 8.31 -5.68 1.61
N LEU A 184 7.26 -5.53 0.79
CA LEU A 184 6.28 -4.44 0.92
C LEU A 184 5.18 -4.83 1.90
N TYR A 185 4.43 -5.87 1.55
CA TYR A 185 3.34 -6.40 2.37
C TYR A 185 3.26 -7.92 2.25
N ARG A 186 2.85 -8.56 3.33
CA ARG A 186 2.39 -9.96 3.28
C ARG A 186 0.98 -9.95 2.72
N VAL A 187 0.76 -10.72 1.67
CA VAL A 187 -0.56 -10.82 1.02
C VAL A 187 -1.26 -12.07 1.52
N ASP A 188 -2.44 -11.91 2.12
CA ASP A 188 -3.35 -13.02 2.37
C ASP A 188 -4.44 -13.06 1.29
N MET A 189 -4.68 -14.25 0.77
CA MET A 189 -5.71 -14.52 -0.23
C MET A 189 -6.74 -15.54 0.27
N ARG A 190 -6.75 -15.86 1.57
CA ARG A 190 -7.66 -16.84 2.18
C ARG A 190 -9.11 -16.36 2.23
N LEU A 191 -9.34 -15.05 2.27
CA LEU A 191 -10.69 -14.47 2.27
C LEU A 191 -11.39 -14.56 0.90
N ARG A 192 -10.74 -15.13 -0.13
CA ARG A 192 -11.42 -15.40 -1.40
C ARG A 192 -12.50 -16.47 -1.23
N PRO A 193 -13.60 -16.40 -2.00
CA PRO A 193 -14.64 -17.42 -1.96
C PRO A 193 -14.06 -18.80 -2.26
N TRP A 194 -14.38 -19.78 -1.40
CA TRP A 194 -13.80 -21.14 -1.34
C TRP A 194 -12.38 -21.27 -0.75
N GLY A 195 -11.87 -20.22 -0.10
CA GLY A 195 -10.62 -20.26 0.65
C GLY A 195 -9.42 -20.64 -0.22
N ARG A 196 -8.46 -21.39 0.34
CA ARG A 196 -7.24 -21.83 -0.36
C ARG A 196 -7.49 -22.71 -1.59
N SER A 197 -8.64 -23.35 -1.68
CA SER A 197 -9.00 -24.27 -2.78
C SER A 197 -9.77 -23.57 -3.91
N GLY A 198 -10.16 -22.30 -3.72
CA GLY A 198 -10.88 -21.51 -4.72
C GLY A 198 -9.97 -20.95 -5.81
N PRO A 199 -10.50 -20.71 -7.02
CA PRO A 199 -9.80 -20.03 -8.10
C PRO A 199 -9.29 -18.64 -7.66
N TRP A 200 -8.21 -18.16 -8.30
CA TRP A 200 -7.60 -16.86 -7.99
C TRP A 200 -8.52 -15.68 -8.37
N TRP A 201 -9.49 -15.91 -9.25
CA TRP A 201 -10.34 -14.90 -9.87
C TRP A 201 -11.83 -15.16 -9.67
N ARG A 202 -12.63 -14.10 -9.86
CA ARG A 202 -14.08 -14.17 -10.03
C ARG A 202 -14.55 -13.37 -11.24
N THR A 203 -15.51 -13.97 -11.95
CA THR A 203 -16.15 -13.48 -13.18
C THR A 203 -17.32 -12.53 -12.96
N SER A 204 -17.77 -12.35 -11.72
CA SER A 204 -18.84 -11.40 -11.38
C SER A 204 -18.58 -10.78 -10.01
N PRO A 205 -18.98 -9.50 -9.79
CA PRO A 205 -18.95 -8.92 -8.46
C PRO A 205 -19.82 -9.80 -7.52
N PRO A 206 -19.37 -10.05 -6.28
CA PRO A 206 -20.17 -10.78 -5.30
C PRO A 206 -21.57 -10.16 -5.15
N THR A 207 -22.59 -11.00 -4.95
CA THR A 207 -23.92 -10.52 -4.57
C THR A 207 -23.89 -9.89 -3.18
N GLU A 208 -24.83 -8.98 -2.86
CA GLU A 208 -24.92 -8.31 -1.55
C GLU A 208 -24.88 -9.28 -0.35
N ASN A 209 -25.52 -10.44 -0.49
CA ASN A 209 -25.50 -11.50 0.54
C ASN A 209 -24.13 -12.17 0.69
N THR A 210 -23.35 -12.26 -0.40
CA THR A 210 -21.97 -12.75 -0.35
C THR A 210 -21.06 -11.71 0.32
N TRP A 211 -21.30 -10.42 0.08
CA TRP A 211 -20.60 -9.33 0.76
C TRP A 211 -20.86 -9.35 2.26
N LYS A 212 -22.13 -9.41 2.71
CA LYS A 212 -22.49 -9.44 4.14
C LYS A 212 -21.89 -10.61 4.91
N ARG A 213 -21.69 -11.76 4.25
CA ARG A 213 -21.14 -12.97 4.87
C ARG A 213 -19.59 -13.00 4.92
N THR A 214 -18.94 -12.25 4.03
CA THR A 214 -17.46 -12.26 3.89
C THR A 214 -16.81 -10.97 4.41
N LEU A 215 -17.56 -9.89 4.57
CA LEU A 215 -17.07 -8.55 4.96
C LEU A 215 -17.80 -8.01 6.21
N PRO A 216 -17.24 -8.17 7.41
CA PRO A 216 -17.60 -7.30 8.52
C PRO A 216 -16.83 -5.98 8.35
N ARG A 217 -17.47 -4.99 7.71
CA ARG A 217 -17.10 -3.56 7.58
C ARG A 217 -16.00 -3.22 6.55
N GLY A 218 -16.22 -2.17 5.75
CA GLY A 218 -15.20 -1.52 4.91
C GLY A 218 -15.69 -0.96 3.57
N LYS A 219 -15.06 0.12 3.09
CA LYS A 219 -15.20 0.64 1.72
C LYS A 219 -14.42 -0.27 0.77
N LEU A 220 -15.01 -0.57 -0.38
CA LEU A 220 -14.34 -1.31 -1.44
C LEU A 220 -13.38 -0.36 -2.17
N GLN A 221 -12.07 -0.57 -2.03
CA GLN A 221 -11.07 0.04 -2.90
C GLN A 221 -10.84 -0.89 -4.09
N SER A 222 -10.96 -0.34 -5.30
CA SER A 222 -10.69 -1.06 -6.55
C SER A 222 -9.56 -0.40 -7.31
N TRP A 223 -8.60 -1.19 -7.74
CA TRP A 223 -7.54 -0.76 -8.64
C TRP A 223 -7.87 -1.23 -10.06
N SER A 224 -7.62 -0.38 -11.04
CA SER A 224 -7.83 -0.66 -12.47
C SER A 224 -6.64 -0.16 -13.26
N ARG A 225 -6.41 -0.74 -14.43
CA ARG A 225 -5.31 -0.34 -15.32
C ARG A 225 -5.50 1.11 -15.80
N PRO A 226 -4.41 1.83 -16.12
CA PRO A 226 -4.53 3.12 -16.83
C PRO A 226 -5.36 2.95 -18.11
N GLY A 227 -6.44 3.72 -18.25
CA GLY A 227 -7.37 3.62 -19.39
C GLY A 227 -8.55 2.66 -19.20
N SER A 228 -8.63 1.93 -18.08
CA SER A 228 -9.85 1.22 -17.65
C SER A 228 -10.46 1.95 -16.46
N SER A 229 -11.69 2.44 -16.60
CA SER A 229 -12.42 2.99 -15.46
C SER A 229 -12.58 1.89 -14.39
N PRO A 230 -12.39 2.19 -13.10
CA PRO A 230 -12.91 1.31 -12.07
C PRO A 230 -14.41 1.21 -12.29
N GLY A 231 -14.85 0.03 -12.76
CA GLY A 231 -16.27 -0.28 -12.88
C GLY A 231 -16.94 0.03 -11.55
N PRO A 232 -18.21 0.51 -11.54
CA PRO A 232 -18.83 1.07 -10.35
C PRO A 232 -18.79 0.06 -9.21
N VAL A 233 -17.84 0.28 -8.31
CA VAL A 233 -17.82 -0.37 -7.02
C VAL A 233 -19.00 0.22 -6.29
N GLY A 234 -20.08 -0.56 -6.20
CA GLY A 234 -21.36 -0.13 -5.67
C GLY A 234 -21.17 0.67 -4.37
N ARG A 235 -21.35 1.99 -4.46
CA ARG A 235 -21.56 2.80 -3.26
C ARG A 235 -22.86 2.31 -2.64
N ARG A 236 -22.88 2.18 -1.32
CA ARG A 236 -24.13 1.97 -0.58
C ARG A 236 -25.16 3.01 -1.06
N PRO A 237 -26.42 2.62 -1.33
CA PRO A 237 -27.50 3.58 -1.25
C PRO A 237 -27.50 4.16 0.16
N SER A 238 -27.63 5.48 0.28
CA SER A 238 -27.90 6.15 1.55
C SER A 238 -29.15 5.54 2.16
N VAL A 239 -28.99 4.85 3.28
CA VAL A 239 -30.13 4.37 4.07
C VAL A 239 -30.69 5.60 4.77
N GLY A 240 -31.88 6.04 4.35
CA GLY A 240 -32.74 6.91 5.14
C GLY A 240 -33.42 6.13 6.26
#